data_AF-A0A0K2VR16-F1
#
_entry.id   AF-A0A0K2VR16-F1
#
_cell.length_a   1.000
_cell.length_b   1.000
_cell.length_c   1.000
_cell.angle_alpha   90.00
_cell.angle_beta   90.00
_cell.angle_gamma   90.00
#
_symmetry.space_group_name_H-M   'P 1'
#
loop_
_entity.id
_entity.type
_entity.pdbx_description
1 polymer ?
#
loop_
_entity_poly.entity_id
_entity_poly.type
_entity_poly.pdbx_seq_one_letter_code
_entity_poly.pdbx_strand_id
1 'polypeptide(L)'
;MQTNATRDSLFIENTARQPTEVGDPATDSRLFRRCLGLYGTGIAIITTETQDQRAAVTVNSFASVSLDPPLVLWSISRASRSYPLFKNGSHFAVNILASTQMDVSRHFSSKVDDKFADSAWWRGEFGSPLLDGCLAHFECETYSQVEGGDHTILIGLVRRASRFEGEPLLFAQGQYSVAYSHPEVPPSPEVGGVMPRTSSAGAIIPQIFEAHHLLSSTFDEHRHAEGLDISVARVIACIYDMPGLKADQVARATYLGQRDTEDALATLVERGMLVSSADGQLILTEAGRLRREAIRKRWEDFQKDQLASISEGDRRATLRTLSKLIEQNRMPER
;
A
#
# COMPACT_ATOMS: atom_id res chain seq x y z
N MET A 1 -50.32 13.07 29.97
CA MET A 1 -48.89 13.44 30.03
C MET A 1 -48.09 12.15 30.10
N GLN A 2 -47.89 11.50 28.96
CA GLN A 2 -47.08 10.29 28.83
C GLN A 2 -45.68 10.71 28.42
N THR A 3 -44.71 10.29 29.22
CA THR A 3 -43.29 10.59 29.12
C THR A 3 -42.67 9.87 27.93
N ASN A 4 -42.09 10.63 27.01
CA ASN A 4 -41.16 10.17 25.97
C ASN A 4 -39.93 9.54 26.64
N ALA A 5 -39.92 8.22 26.78
CA ALA A 5 -38.75 7.45 27.20
C ALA A 5 -38.61 6.25 26.29
N THR A 6 -38.02 6.44 25.10
CA THR A 6 -37.37 5.37 24.29
C THR A 6 -36.79 5.97 23.02
N ARG A 7 -35.61 6.60 23.12
CA ARG A 7 -34.79 6.87 21.94
C ARG A 7 -33.28 7.05 22.17
N ASP A 8 -32.76 6.66 23.35
CA ASP A 8 -31.35 6.92 23.72
C ASP A 8 -30.54 5.65 24.05
N SER A 9 -30.91 4.48 23.55
CA SER A 9 -30.27 3.22 23.94
C SER A 9 -29.93 2.29 22.77
N LEU A 10 -29.24 2.80 21.73
CA LEU A 10 -28.77 1.96 20.61
C LEU A 10 -27.36 2.24 20.06
N PHE A 11 -26.53 3.11 20.64
CA PHE A 11 -25.18 3.35 20.10
C PHE A 11 -24.11 3.60 21.15
N ILE A 12 -23.84 2.63 22.02
CA ILE A 12 -22.50 2.50 22.65
C ILE A 12 -22.20 1.00 22.75
N GLU A 13 -22.00 0.34 21.62
CA GLU A 13 -21.09 -0.82 21.64
C GLU A 13 -19.69 -0.28 21.91
N ASN A 14 -19.01 -0.89 22.87
CA ASN A 14 -17.76 -0.41 23.44
C ASN A 14 -16.65 -0.31 22.36
N THR A 15 -16.49 0.89 21.78
CA THR A 15 -15.46 1.23 20.77
C THR A 15 -14.05 1.37 21.36
N ALA A 16 -13.87 1.09 22.65
CA ALA A 16 -12.59 1.16 23.32
C ALA A 16 -11.63 0.08 22.80
N ARG A 17 -10.75 0.46 21.88
CA ARG A 17 -9.61 -0.37 21.45
C ARG A 17 -8.47 -0.23 22.46
N GLN A 18 -7.90 -1.35 22.90
CA GLN A 18 -6.66 -1.34 23.67
C GLN A 18 -5.47 -1.21 22.70
N PRO A 19 -4.45 -0.39 23.01
CA PRO A 19 -3.25 -0.32 22.19
C PRO A 19 -2.56 -1.68 22.12
N THR A 20 -2.27 -2.15 20.91
CA THR A 20 -1.48 -3.38 20.69
C THR A 20 0.03 -3.13 20.86
N GLU A 21 0.45 -1.88 20.75
CA GLU A 21 1.84 -1.43 20.87
C GLU A 21 1.90 -0.01 21.44
N VAL A 22 2.87 0.28 22.31
CA VAL A 22 3.10 1.60 22.90
C VAL A 22 4.61 1.86 22.97
N GLY A 23 5.04 3.05 22.58
CA GLY A 23 6.44 3.49 22.63
C GLY A 23 6.60 4.96 22.26
N ASP A 24 7.81 5.49 22.44
CA ASP A 24 8.13 6.89 22.13
C ASP A 24 8.69 7.01 20.70
N PRO A 25 8.02 7.75 19.79
CA PRO A 25 8.49 8.00 18.43
C PRO A 25 9.93 8.56 18.32
N ALA A 26 10.41 9.27 19.34
CA ALA A 26 11.76 9.83 19.35
C ALA A 26 12.84 8.74 19.52
N THR A 27 12.49 7.60 20.09
CA THR A 27 13.42 6.48 20.35
C THR A 27 13.07 5.22 19.55
N ASP A 28 11.83 5.08 19.07
CA ASP A 28 11.38 4.00 18.19
C ASP A 28 10.77 4.55 16.89
N SER A 29 11.64 4.81 15.92
CA SER A 29 11.24 5.25 14.58
C SER A 29 10.45 4.21 13.77
N ARG A 30 10.53 2.92 14.13
CA ARG A 30 9.77 1.86 13.44
C ARG A 30 8.33 1.84 13.94
N LEU A 31 8.10 1.98 15.24
CA LEU A 31 6.76 2.21 15.79
C LEU A 31 6.10 3.41 15.13
N PHE A 32 6.81 4.55 15.08
CA PHE A 32 6.24 5.76 14.46
C PHE A 32 5.84 5.52 13.01
N ARG A 33 6.68 4.84 12.21
CA ARG A 33 6.35 4.49 10.82
C ARG A 33 5.19 3.49 10.71
N ARG A 34 5.12 2.47 11.56
CA ARG A 34 3.98 1.54 11.60
C ARG A 34 2.67 2.28 11.86
N CYS A 35 2.67 3.21 12.83
CA CYS A 35 1.51 4.04 13.14
C CYS A 35 1.09 4.93 11.95
N LEU A 36 2.05 5.60 11.29
CA LEU A 36 1.77 6.39 10.09
C LEU A 36 1.24 5.53 8.93
N GLY A 37 1.72 4.30 8.80
CA GLY A 37 1.26 3.34 7.80
C GLY A 37 -0.22 2.95 7.94
N LEU A 38 -0.85 3.16 9.10
CA LEU A 38 -2.29 2.91 9.28
C LEU A 38 -3.15 3.94 8.51
N TYR A 39 -2.60 5.10 8.16
CA TYR A 39 -3.26 6.07 7.30
C TYR A 39 -3.05 5.69 5.84
N GLY A 40 -4.06 5.04 5.26
CA GLY A 40 -4.06 4.64 3.85
C GLY A 40 -4.05 5.84 2.89
N THR A 41 -3.23 5.77 1.86
CA THR A 41 -3.01 6.85 0.88
C THR A 41 -3.03 6.33 -0.54
N GLY A 42 -3.28 7.20 -1.52
CA GLY A 42 -2.92 6.92 -2.91
C GLY A 42 -1.40 7.07 -3.11
N ILE A 43 -0.90 6.62 -4.26
CA ILE A 43 0.51 6.80 -4.64
C ILE A 43 0.64 7.82 -5.77
N ALA A 44 1.59 8.73 -5.64
CA ALA A 44 1.96 9.67 -6.68
C ALA A 44 3.44 9.54 -7.06
N ILE A 45 3.78 9.91 -8.28
CA ILE A 45 5.17 10.19 -8.68
C ILE A 45 5.28 11.68 -8.97
N ILE A 46 6.18 12.33 -8.22
CA ILE A 46 6.49 13.74 -8.43
C ILE A 46 7.66 13.81 -9.39
N THR A 47 7.50 14.56 -10.48
CA THR A 47 8.53 14.75 -11.50
C THR A 47 8.89 16.23 -11.61
N THR A 48 10.13 16.51 -11.96
CA THR A 48 10.57 17.86 -12.33
C THR A 48 11.65 17.75 -13.39
N GLU A 49 11.82 18.83 -14.15
CA GLU A 49 12.94 19.00 -15.05
C GLU A 49 13.55 20.39 -14.86
N THR A 50 14.86 20.45 -14.69
CA THR A 50 15.61 21.71 -14.56
C THR A 50 16.95 21.56 -15.27
N GLN A 51 17.27 22.49 -16.19
CA GLN A 51 18.53 22.48 -16.95
C GLN A 51 18.79 21.11 -17.63
N ASP A 52 17.78 20.56 -18.31
CA ASP A 52 17.79 19.24 -18.96
C ASP A 52 18.05 18.03 -18.05
N GLN A 53 18.08 18.24 -16.72
CA GLN A 53 18.13 17.16 -15.74
C GLN A 53 16.73 16.86 -15.23
N ARG A 54 16.34 15.58 -15.29
CA ARG A 54 15.05 15.09 -14.83
C ARG A 54 15.18 14.39 -13.50
N ALA A 55 14.24 14.65 -12.60
CA ALA A 55 14.10 13.91 -11.37
C ALA A 55 12.68 13.39 -11.22
N ALA A 56 12.56 12.24 -10.56
CA ALA A 56 11.30 11.64 -10.20
C ALA A 56 11.39 10.94 -8.85
N VAL A 57 10.36 11.14 -8.02
CA VAL A 57 10.27 10.57 -6.67
C VAL A 57 8.87 10.03 -6.46
N THR A 58 8.78 8.74 -6.13
CA THR A 58 7.54 8.13 -5.65
C THR A 58 7.24 8.60 -4.24
N VAL A 59 6.02 9.08 -4.02
CA VAL A 59 5.56 9.61 -2.73
C VAL A 59 4.16 9.13 -2.40
N ASN A 60 3.91 8.99 -1.11
CA ASN A 60 2.58 8.84 -0.55
C ASN A 60 2.29 9.95 0.49
N SER A 61 3.11 11.01 0.49
CA SER A 61 2.96 12.21 1.32
C SER A 61 2.13 13.32 0.64
N PHE A 62 1.57 13.04 -0.54
CA PHE A 62 0.76 13.98 -1.31
C PHE A 62 -0.58 14.26 -0.61
N ALA A 63 -0.98 15.54 -0.58
CA ALA A 63 -2.29 15.95 -0.12
C ALA A 63 -2.78 17.23 -0.84
N SER A 64 -4.10 17.39 -0.94
CA SER A 64 -4.72 18.67 -1.32
C SER A 64 -4.67 19.66 -0.15
N VAL A 65 -4.46 20.93 -0.44
CA VAL A 65 -4.36 22.00 0.57
C VAL A 65 -5.49 23.00 0.45
N SER A 66 -5.76 23.48 -0.76
CA SER A 66 -6.74 24.55 -1.00
C SER A 66 -7.40 24.36 -2.36
N LEU A 67 -8.67 24.78 -2.47
CA LEU A 67 -9.39 24.83 -3.74
C LEU A 67 -9.25 26.19 -4.44
N ASP A 68 -9.18 27.29 -3.68
CA ASP A 68 -8.97 28.64 -4.22
C ASP A 68 -7.98 29.44 -3.34
N PRO A 69 -6.73 29.68 -3.80
CA PRO A 69 -6.16 29.14 -5.03
C PRO A 69 -5.98 27.61 -4.96
N PRO A 70 -5.89 26.89 -6.10
CA PRO A 70 -5.76 25.43 -6.13
C PRO A 70 -4.35 25.01 -5.70
N LEU A 71 -4.21 24.61 -4.44
CA LEU A 71 -2.92 24.23 -3.84
C LEU A 71 -2.89 22.75 -3.47
N VAL A 72 -1.73 22.13 -3.73
CA VAL A 72 -1.39 20.79 -3.27
C VAL A 72 -0.05 20.82 -2.53
N LEU A 73 0.23 19.82 -1.71
CA LEU A 73 1.52 19.65 -1.06
C LEU A 73 2.04 18.22 -1.17
N TRP A 74 3.34 18.07 -0.95
CA TRP A 74 4.03 16.81 -0.73
C TRP A 74 5.36 17.07 -0.02
N SER A 75 5.97 16.02 0.52
CA SER A 75 7.22 16.13 1.28
C SER A 75 8.35 15.33 0.65
N ILE A 76 9.53 15.93 0.51
CA ILE A 76 10.76 15.28 0.03
C ILE A 76 11.81 15.23 1.14
N SER A 77 12.50 14.09 1.27
CA SER A 77 13.63 13.96 2.19
C SER A 77 14.79 14.84 1.73
N ARG A 78 15.40 15.58 2.66
CA ARG A 78 16.60 16.40 2.39
C ARG A 78 17.82 15.55 2.01
N ALA A 79 17.80 14.25 2.31
CA ALA A 79 18.82 13.28 1.92
C ALA A 79 18.58 12.68 0.51
N SER A 80 17.48 13.01 -0.17
CA SER A 80 17.19 12.49 -1.51
C SER A 80 18.19 13.03 -2.54
N ARG A 81 18.69 12.16 -3.44
CA ARG A 81 19.50 12.57 -4.61
C ARG A 81 18.76 13.58 -5.50
N SER A 82 17.43 13.52 -5.52
CA SER A 82 16.58 14.41 -6.31
C SER A 82 16.26 15.74 -5.61
N TYR A 83 16.58 15.88 -4.32
CA TYR A 83 16.25 17.08 -3.54
C TYR A 83 16.76 18.38 -4.15
N PRO A 84 18.02 18.50 -4.65
CA PRO A 84 18.50 19.73 -5.25
C PRO A 84 17.68 20.19 -6.47
N LEU A 85 17.18 19.25 -7.28
CA LEU A 85 16.37 19.59 -8.46
C LEU A 85 15.01 20.16 -8.06
N PHE A 86 14.32 19.54 -7.09
CA PHE A 86 13.04 20.06 -6.60
C PHE A 86 13.19 21.36 -5.80
N LYS A 87 14.27 21.51 -5.03
CA LYS A 87 14.54 22.71 -4.25
C LYS A 87 14.73 23.94 -5.15
N ASN A 88 15.44 23.78 -6.26
CA ASN A 88 15.76 24.87 -7.19
C ASN A 88 14.79 24.96 -8.38
N GLY A 89 13.93 23.95 -8.57
CA GLY A 89 12.98 23.85 -9.66
C GLY A 89 11.78 24.78 -9.46
N SER A 90 11.41 25.50 -10.51
CA SER A 90 10.23 26.38 -10.52
C SER A 90 8.92 25.63 -10.71
N HIS A 91 8.96 24.43 -11.30
CA HIS A 91 7.78 23.62 -11.61
C HIS A 91 8.03 22.15 -11.29
N PHE A 92 6.94 21.46 -10.98
CA PHE A 92 6.91 20.01 -10.86
C PHE A 92 5.55 19.50 -11.36
N ALA A 93 5.49 18.21 -11.72
CA ALA A 93 4.22 17.54 -11.97
C ALA A 93 3.96 16.45 -10.93
N VAL A 94 2.68 16.26 -10.60
CA VAL A 94 2.18 15.18 -9.76
C VAL A 94 1.47 14.19 -10.66
N ASN A 95 1.92 12.94 -10.66
CA ASN A 95 1.36 11.84 -11.46
C ASN A 95 0.67 10.85 -10.52
N ILE A 96 -0.66 10.84 -10.45
CA ILE A 96 -1.43 9.94 -9.57
C ILE A 96 -1.56 8.57 -10.22
N LEU A 97 -1.08 7.52 -9.56
CA LEU A 97 -0.96 6.20 -10.16
C LEU A 97 -2.27 5.40 -10.16
N ALA A 98 -2.52 4.69 -11.25
CA ALA A 98 -3.54 3.66 -11.35
C ALA A 98 -3.11 2.35 -10.67
N SER A 99 -4.07 1.54 -10.24
CA SER A 99 -3.88 0.24 -9.58
C SER A 99 -3.01 -0.74 -10.39
N THR A 100 -2.95 -0.57 -11.71
CA THR A 100 -2.11 -1.36 -12.63
C THR A 100 -0.63 -0.92 -12.66
N GLN A 101 -0.27 0.19 -12.03
CA GLN A 101 1.05 0.82 -12.12
C GLN A 101 1.96 0.55 -10.91
N MET A 102 1.79 -0.60 -10.25
CA MET A 102 2.64 -1.00 -9.14
C MET A 102 4.12 -1.08 -9.55
N ASP A 103 4.43 -1.59 -10.75
CA ASP A 103 5.80 -1.67 -11.24
C ASP A 103 6.42 -0.29 -11.51
N VAL A 104 5.60 0.66 -11.99
CA VAL A 104 6.01 2.06 -12.16
C VAL A 104 6.34 2.69 -10.81
N SER A 105 5.50 2.50 -9.79
CA SER A 105 5.78 2.94 -8.42
C SER A 105 7.12 2.40 -7.91
N ARG A 106 7.37 1.09 -8.06
CA ARG A 106 8.62 0.45 -7.66
C ARG A 106 9.82 1.01 -8.40
N HIS A 107 9.71 1.12 -9.72
CA HIS A 107 10.78 1.65 -10.58
C HIS A 107 11.22 3.04 -10.14
N PHE A 108 10.27 3.96 -9.94
CA PHE A 108 10.57 5.33 -9.55
C PHE A 108 10.93 5.48 -8.06
N SER A 109 10.68 4.48 -7.22
CA SER A 109 11.20 4.41 -5.84
C SER A 109 12.64 3.87 -5.75
N SER A 110 13.10 3.18 -6.78
CA SER A 110 14.42 2.51 -6.80
C SER A 110 15.60 3.49 -6.93
N LYS A 111 16.82 2.95 -6.83
CA LYS A 111 18.09 3.68 -7.01
C LYS A 111 18.63 3.63 -8.46
N VAL A 112 17.82 3.20 -9.43
CA VAL A 112 18.22 3.20 -10.85
C VAL A 112 18.61 4.61 -11.30
N ASP A 113 19.69 4.72 -12.07
CA ASP A 113 20.27 6.01 -12.47
C ASP A 113 19.43 6.73 -13.54
N ASP A 114 18.98 6.02 -14.60
CA ASP A 114 18.04 6.59 -15.59
C ASP A 114 16.64 5.99 -15.43
N LYS A 115 15.85 6.59 -14.53
CA LYS A 115 14.47 6.18 -14.28
C LYS A 115 13.53 6.43 -15.47
N PHE A 116 13.90 7.30 -16.41
CA PHE A 116 13.01 7.68 -17.51
C PHE A 116 13.26 6.89 -18.80
N ALA A 117 14.34 6.10 -18.87
CA ALA A 117 14.62 5.24 -20.02
C ALA A 117 13.58 4.11 -20.19
N ASP A 118 13.13 3.52 -19.08
CA ASP A 118 12.24 2.36 -19.07
C ASP A 118 10.78 2.71 -18.78
N SER A 119 10.36 3.96 -19.02
CA SER A 119 8.99 4.41 -18.75
C SER A 119 8.50 5.33 -19.86
N ALA A 120 7.23 5.18 -20.25
CA ALA A 120 6.60 6.08 -21.21
C ALA A 120 6.19 7.37 -20.51
N TRP A 121 6.58 8.51 -21.08
CA TRP A 121 6.27 9.84 -20.58
C TRP A 121 6.31 10.86 -21.72
N TRP A 122 5.71 12.03 -21.48
CA TRP A 122 5.85 13.20 -22.36
C TRP A 122 6.09 14.46 -21.53
N ARG A 123 6.60 15.50 -22.18
CA ARG A 123 6.82 16.80 -21.53
C ARG A 123 5.47 17.51 -21.37
N GLY A 124 5.13 17.91 -20.14
CA GLY A 124 3.96 18.76 -19.86
C GLY A 124 4.10 20.18 -20.42
N GLU A 125 3.02 20.94 -20.36
CA GLU A 125 2.96 22.35 -20.79
C GLU A 125 3.99 23.20 -20.05
N PHE A 126 4.19 22.93 -18.75
CA PHE A 126 5.17 23.64 -17.91
C PHE A 126 6.52 22.90 -17.80
N GLY A 127 6.79 21.97 -18.72
CA GLY A 127 8.10 21.33 -18.88
C GLY A 127 8.36 20.10 -18.00
N SER A 128 7.58 19.88 -16.93
CA SER A 128 7.76 18.70 -16.08
C SER A 128 7.25 17.42 -16.75
N PRO A 129 7.93 16.26 -16.59
CA PRO A 129 7.50 15.00 -17.20
C PRO A 129 6.12 14.51 -16.70
N LEU A 130 5.24 14.13 -17.62
CA LEU A 130 3.95 13.48 -17.34
C LEU A 130 4.05 12.00 -17.73
N LEU A 131 3.71 11.10 -16.81
CA LEU A 131 3.87 9.66 -16.99
C LEU A 131 2.61 9.02 -17.61
N ASP A 132 2.80 8.12 -18.56
CA ASP A 132 1.69 7.42 -19.20
C ASP A 132 0.95 6.46 -18.25
N GLY A 133 -0.35 6.28 -18.48
CA GLY A 133 -1.22 5.39 -17.72
C GLY A 133 -1.67 5.89 -16.33
N CYS A 134 -1.32 7.12 -15.93
CA CYS A 134 -1.74 7.70 -14.66
C CYS A 134 -3.22 8.12 -14.65
N LEU A 135 -3.86 8.13 -13.48
CA LEU A 135 -5.25 8.57 -13.31
C LEU A 135 -5.41 10.08 -13.28
N ALA A 136 -4.36 10.80 -12.89
CA ALA A 136 -4.38 12.25 -12.94
C ALA A 136 -2.97 12.81 -13.08
N HIS A 137 -2.89 13.97 -13.74
CA HIS A 137 -1.72 14.83 -13.73
C HIS A 137 -2.08 16.18 -13.14
N PHE A 138 -1.24 16.70 -12.25
CA PHE A 138 -1.25 18.10 -11.84
C PHE A 138 0.07 18.74 -12.22
N GLU A 139 0.04 19.77 -13.06
CA GLU A 139 1.22 20.57 -13.37
C GLU A 139 1.24 21.78 -12.45
N CYS A 140 2.28 21.88 -11.65
CA CYS A 140 2.37 22.80 -10.53
C CYS A 140 3.54 23.77 -10.71
N GLU A 141 3.29 25.03 -10.39
CA GLU A 141 4.34 25.99 -10.07
C GLU A 141 4.68 25.87 -8.58
N THR A 142 5.97 25.87 -8.23
CA THR A 142 6.41 25.86 -6.83
C THR A 142 5.96 27.14 -6.14
N TYR A 143 4.98 27.02 -5.25
CA TYR A 143 4.36 28.14 -4.54
C TYR A 143 5.11 28.51 -3.25
N SER A 144 5.46 27.51 -2.44
CA SER A 144 6.31 27.71 -1.27
C SER A 144 7.04 26.44 -0.86
N GLN A 145 8.08 26.59 -0.05
CA GLN A 145 8.81 25.48 0.58
C GLN A 145 8.90 25.74 2.08
N VAL A 146 8.57 24.73 2.88
CA VAL A 146 8.55 24.81 4.35
C VAL A 146 9.42 23.70 4.94
N GLU A 147 10.23 24.04 5.93
CA GLU A 147 11.02 23.03 6.65
C GLU A 147 10.10 22.13 7.50
N GLY A 148 10.26 20.81 7.38
CA GLY A 148 9.46 19.80 8.07
C GLY A 148 10.35 18.73 8.69
N GLY A 149 11.33 19.15 9.51
CA GLY A 149 12.31 18.24 10.10
C GLY A 149 13.34 17.75 9.08
N ASP A 150 13.43 16.44 8.89
CA ASP A 150 14.32 15.80 7.90
C ASP A 150 13.79 15.88 6.46
N HIS A 151 12.58 16.43 6.28
CA HIS A 151 11.95 16.69 4.98
C HIS A 151 11.76 18.19 4.73
N THR A 152 11.60 18.53 3.45
CA THR A 152 11.06 19.83 3.01
C THR A 152 9.67 19.57 2.42
N ILE A 153 8.68 20.34 2.87
CA ILE A 153 7.32 20.35 2.34
C ILE A 153 7.31 21.31 1.16
N LEU A 154 6.96 20.82 -0.03
CA LEU A 154 6.73 21.64 -1.20
C LEU A 154 5.23 21.87 -1.36
N ILE A 155 4.83 23.13 -1.47
CA ILE A 155 3.46 23.53 -1.82
C ILE A 155 3.48 23.96 -3.28
N GLY A 156 2.60 23.38 -4.08
CA GLY A 156 2.45 23.70 -5.50
C GLY A 156 1.13 24.39 -5.80
N LEU A 157 1.20 25.44 -6.61
CA LEU A 157 0.02 26.05 -7.24
C LEU A 157 -0.27 25.29 -8.52
N VAL A 158 -1.42 24.62 -8.58
CA VAL A 158 -1.83 23.84 -9.74
C VAL A 158 -2.21 24.79 -10.87
N ARG A 159 -1.42 24.78 -11.95
CA ARG A 159 -1.66 25.58 -13.16
C ARG A 159 -2.51 24.82 -14.18
N ARG A 160 -2.40 23.48 -14.19
CA ARG A 160 -3.16 22.61 -15.09
C ARG A 160 -3.38 21.26 -14.44
N ALA A 161 -4.55 20.67 -14.72
CA ALA A 161 -4.91 19.33 -14.25
C ALA A 161 -5.54 18.50 -15.37
N SER A 162 -5.34 17.19 -15.33
CA SER A 162 -6.05 16.22 -16.17
C SER A 162 -6.47 15.02 -15.32
N ARG A 163 -7.60 14.38 -15.66
CA ARG A 163 -8.14 13.19 -15.00
C ARG A 163 -8.50 12.13 -16.04
N PHE A 164 -8.26 10.88 -15.69
CA PHE A 164 -8.58 9.68 -16.46
C PHE A 164 -9.42 8.74 -15.59
N GLU A 165 -10.11 7.79 -16.23
CA GLU A 165 -10.88 6.76 -15.53
C GLU A 165 -9.98 5.60 -15.08
N GLY A 166 -10.38 4.95 -13.99
CA GLY A 166 -9.71 3.77 -13.44
C GLY A 166 -9.64 3.79 -11.91
N GLU A 167 -9.09 2.71 -11.34
CA GLU A 167 -8.99 2.52 -9.89
C GLU A 167 -7.60 2.96 -9.37
N PRO A 168 -7.51 3.69 -8.25
CA PRO A 168 -6.24 4.20 -7.74
C PRO A 168 -5.37 3.09 -7.14
N LEU A 169 -4.05 3.23 -7.28
CA LEU A 169 -3.11 2.44 -6.51
C LEU A 169 -3.02 2.99 -5.09
N LEU A 170 -3.35 2.15 -4.11
CA LEU A 170 -3.32 2.50 -2.70
C LEU A 170 -2.06 1.96 -2.01
N PHE A 171 -1.67 2.62 -0.93
CA PHE A 171 -0.63 2.19 -0.01
C PHE A 171 -1.10 2.32 1.43
N ALA A 172 -1.10 1.21 2.16
CA ALA A 172 -1.45 1.15 3.58
C ALA A 172 -0.66 0.02 4.24
N GLN A 173 -0.25 0.23 5.50
CA GLN A 173 0.50 -0.73 6.32
C GLN A 173 1.73 -1.32 5.60
N GLY A 174 2.42 -0.50 4.81
CA GLY A 174 3.60 -0.90 4.04
C GLY A 174 3.31 -1.72 2.77
N GLN A 175 2.05 -1.79 2.34
CA GLN A 175 1.57 -2.67 1.27
C GLN A 175 0.83 -1.92 0.17
N TYR A 176 1.04 -2.34 -1.07
CA TYR A 176 0.15 -1.98 -2.18
C TYR A 176 -1.24 -2.57 -1.99
N SER A 177 -2.26 -1.78 -2.28
CA SER A 177 -3.67 -2.13 -2.13
C SER A 177 -4.50 -1.50 -3.26
N VAL A 178 -5.77 -1.88 -3.37
CA VAL A 178 -6.73 -1.26 -4.29
C VAL A 178 -8.00 -0.86 -3.53
N ALA A 179 -8.69 0.17 -4.03
CA ALA A 179 -9.92 0.66 -3.43
C ALA A 179 -11.08 -0.30 -3.71
N TYR A 180 -11.97 -0.46 -2.75
CA TYR A 180 -13.26 -1.12 -2.93
C TYR A 180 -14.35 -0.28 -2.28
N SER A 181 -15.54 -0.29 -2.88
CA SER A 181 -16.72 0.31 -2.25
C SER A 181 -17.00 -0.38 -0.93
N HIS A 182 -17.21 0.41 0.12
CA HIS A 182 -17.60 -0.12 1.43
C HIS A 182 -18.93 -0.86 1.30
N PRO A 183 -19.09 -2.07 1.87
CA PRO A 183 -20.27 -2.92 1.66
C PRO A 183 -21.57 -2.27 2.14
N GLU A 184 -21.49 -1.36 3.12
CA GLU A 184 -22.64 -0.63 3.66
C GLU A 184 -22.98 0.66 2.89
N VAL A 185 -22.18 1.06 1.89
CA VAL A 185 -22.48 2.22 1.05
C VAL A 185 -23.29 1.73 -0.16
N PRO A 186 -24.61 2.00 -0.24
CA PRO A 186 -25.38 1.66 -1.42
C PRO A 186 -24.79 2.39 -2.65
N PRO A 187 -24.78 1.75 -3.83
CA PRO A 187 -24.28 2.40 -5.04
C PRO A 187 -25.08 3.68 -5.32
N SER A 188 -24.37 4.81 -5.53
CA SER A 188 -25.00 6.10 -5.83
C SER A 188 -25.95 6.01 -7.03
N PRO A 189 -27.17 6.60 -6.98
CA PRO A 189 -28.14 6.51 -8.08
C PRO A 189 -27.78 7.29 -9.37
N GLU A 190 -26.63 7.95 -9.44
CA GLU A 190 -26.35 8.97 -10.46
C GLU A 190 -25.35 8.51 -11.53
N VAL A 191 -25.70 7.49 -12.30
CA VAL A 191 -25.25 7.38 -13.70
C VAL A 191 -26.44 6.88 -14.51
N GLY A 192 -27.05 7.79 -15.28
CA GLY A 192 -28.23 7.54 -16.12
C GLY A 192 -27.96 6.66 -17.34
N GLY A 193 -27.54 5.41 -17.10
CA GLY A 193 -27.52 4.32 -18.07
C GLY A 193 -28.26 3.13 -17.47
N VAL A 194 -28.89 2.31 -18.31
CA VAL A 194 -29.61 1.10 -17.87
C VAL A 194 -28.67 0.22 -17.04
N MET A 195 -28.80 0.29 -15.72
CA MET A 195 -28.17 -0.64 -14.79
C MET A 195 -28.79 -2.01 -15.01
N PRO A 196 -28.02 -3.06 -15.32
CA PRO A 196 -28.51 -4.42 -15.16
C PRO A 196 -28.83 -4.58 -13.68
N ARG A 197 -30.12 -4.76 -13.36
CA ARG A 197 -30.56 -5.16 -12.03
C ARG A 197 -29.99 -6.54 -11.71
N THR A 198 -28.83 -6.58 -11.08
CA THR A 198 -28.39 -7.76 -10.33
C THR A 198 -27.93 -7.28 -8.97
N SER A 199 -28.69 -7.64 -7.95
CA SER A 199 -28.24 -7.62 -6.56
C SER A 199 -26.83 -8.21 -6.48
N SER A 200 -25.90 -7.54 -5.80
CA SER A 200 -24.57 -8.07 -5.45
C SER A 200 -24.62 -9.41 -4.68
N ALA A 201 -25.82 -9.84 -4.24
CA ALA A 201 -26.13 -11.13 -3.62
C ALA A 201 -25.89 -12.39 -4.50
N GLY A 202 -25.10 -12.30 -5.57
CA GLY A 202 -24.75 -13.45 -6.42
C GLY A 202 -23.49 -13.30 -7.28
N ALA A 203 -22.74 -12.20 -7.14
CA ALA A 203 -21.50 -12.01 -7.87
C ALA A 203 -20.33 -12.64 -7.10
N ILE A 204 -19.65 -13.61 -7.72
CA ILE A 204 -18.57 -14.38 -7.09
C ILE A 204 -17.37 -13.49 -6.72
N ILE A 205 -17.03 -12.49 -7.53
CA ILE A 205 -15.82 -11.66 -7.32
C ILE A 205 -15.91 -10.81 -6.03
N PRO A 206 -16.97 -10.02 -5.78
CA PRO A 206 -17.13 -9.30 -4.51
C PRO A 206 -17.11 -10.22 -3.28
N GLN A 207 -17.74 -11.40 -3.36
CA GLN A 207 -17.77 -12.36 -2.25
C GLN A 207 -16.39 -12.94 -1.91
N ILE A 208 -15.57 -13.24 -2.93
CA ILE A 208 -14.18 -13.68 -2.72
C ILE A 208 -13.40 -12.60 -1.98
N PHE A 209 -13.56 -11.34 -2.41
CA PHE A 209 -12.83 -10.23 -1.82
C PHE A 209 -13.24 -9.95 -0.37
N GLU A 210 -14.55 -9.89 -0.11
CA GLU A 210 -15.10 -9.68 1.23
C GLU A 210 -14.67 -10.78 2.20
N ALA A 211 -14.76 -12.06 1.77
CA ALA A 211 -14.29 -13.19 2.55
C ALA A 211 -12.79 -13.10 2.85
N HIS A 212 -11.96 -12.76 1.85
CA HIS A 212 -10.53 -12.57 2.05
C HIS A 212 -10.23 -11.46 3.06
N HIS A 213 -10.88 -10.30 2.94
CA HIS A 213 -10.67 -9.16 3.83
C HIS A 213 -11.00 -9.50 5.28
N LEU A 214 -12.19 -10.08 5.52
CA LEU A 214 -12.64 -10.46 6.87
C LEU A 214 -11.72 -11.51 7.48
N LEU A 215 -11.40 -12.58 6.74
CA LEU A 215 -10.51 -13.64 7.23
C LEU A 215 -9.10 -13.12 7.52
N SER A 216 -8.57 -12.25 6.65
CA SER A 216 -7.25 -11.66 6.86
C SER A 216 -7.23 -10.77 8.11
N SER A 217 -8.25 -9.96 8.33
CA SER A 217 -8.36 -9.09 9.51
C SER A 217 -8.52 -9.89 10.80
N THR A 218 -9.35 -10.94 10.82
CA THR A 218 -9.47 -11.80 12.00
C THR A 218 -8.16 -12.52 12.32
N PHE A 219 -7.38 -12.88 11.30
CA PHE A 219 -6.09 -13.53 11.52
C PHE A 219 -4.96 -12.58 11.99
N ASP A 220 -5.14 -11.26 11.93
CA ASP A 220 -4.14 -10.30 12.45
C ASP A 220 -3.87 -10.51 13.95
N GLU A 221 -4.89 -10.85 14.73
CA GLU A 221 -4.73 -11.12 16.17
C GLU A 221 -3.78 -12.30 16.43
N HIS A 222 -3.86 -13.34 15.57
CA HIS A 222 -2.97 -14.49 15.65
C HIS A 222 -1.52 -14.15 15.26
N ARG A 223 -1.30 -13.20 14.33
CA ARG A 223 0.04 -12.69 13.99
C ARG A 223 0.63 -11.88 15.14
N HIS A 224 -0.17 -11.01 15.73
CA HIS A 224 0.24 -10.20 16.89
C HIS A 224 0.55 -11.06 18.12
N ALA A 225 -0.18 -12.15 18.37
CA ALA A 225 0.11 -13.09 19.45
C ALA A 225 1.50 -13.76 19.32
N GLU A 226 2.03 -13.83 18.10
CA GLU A 226 3.39 -14.30 17.82
C GLU A 226 4.43 -13.17 17.84
N GLY A 227 4.00 -11.96 18.19
CA GLY A 227 4.82 -10.75 18.25
C GLY A 227 5.22 -10.22 16.87
N LEU A 228 4.54 -10.63 15.80
CA LEU A 228 4.87 -10.26 14.44
C LEU A 228 3.83 -9.32 13.87
N ASP A 229 4.28 -8.23 13.24
CA ASP A 229 3.45 -7.45 12.36
C ASP A 229 3.28 -8.17 11.00
N ILE A 230 2.33 -7.69 10.19
CA ILE A 230 2.01 -8.30 8.90
C ILE A 230 3.20 -8.27 7.93
N SER A 231 4.03 -7.24 7.97
CA SER A 231 5.19 -7.07 7.09
C SER A 231 6.28 -8.09 7.42
N VAL A 232 6.62 -8.24 8.71
CA VAL A 232 7.56 -9.25 9.20
C VAL A 232 7.04 -10.67 8.93
N ALA A 233 5.75 -10.91 9.14
CA ALA A 233 5.12 -12.21 8.85
C ALA A 233 5.17 -12.58 7.35
N ARG A 234 5.04 -11.60 6.45
CA ARG A 234 5.19 -11.84 5.00
C ARG A 234 6.64 -12.06 4.60
N VAL A 235 7.57 -11.28 5.15
CA VAL A 235 9.01 -11.43 4.86
C VAL A 235 9.50 -12.79 5.33
N ILE A 236 9.14 -13.22 6.55
CA ILE A 236 9.54 -14.53 7.08
C ILE A 236 8.94 -15.68 6.26
N ALA A 237 7.69 -15.57 5.80
CA ALA A 237 7.06 -16.55 4.93
C ALA A 237 7.75 -16.62 3.55
N CYS A 238 8.03 -15.46 2.95
CA CYS A 238 8.72 -15.34 1.67
C CYS A 238 10.10 -16.02 1.68
N ILE A 239 10.92 -15.75 2.70
CA ILE A 239 12.27 -16.35 2.81
C ILE A 239 12.20 -17.85 3.12
N TYR A 240 11.17 -18.30 3.85
CA TYR A 240 10.96 -19.73 4.13
C TYR A 240 10.57 -20.50 2.87
N ASP A 241 9.61 -19.96 2.10
CA ASP A 241 9.04 -20.60 0.92
C ASP A 241 9.97 -20.50 -0.30
N MET A 242 10.83 -19.47 -0.36
CA MET A 242 11.85 -19.26 -1.39
C MET A 242 13.22 -19.05 -0.74
N PRO A 243 13.96 -20.14 -0.46
CA PRO A 243 15.29 -20.05 0.12
C PRO A 243 16.30 -19.36 -0.81
N GLY A 244 17.23 -18.58 -0.24
CA GLY A 244 18.34 -17.98 -0.99
C GLY A 244 18.04 -16.60 -1.59
N LEU A 245 16.88 -16.01 -1.30
CA LEU A 245 16.55 -14.65 -1.73
C LEU A 245 17.48 -13.60 -1.10
N LYS A 246 17.74 -12.55 -1.88
CA LYS A 246 18.36 -11.29 -1.43
C LYS A 246 17.27 -10.27 -1.07
N ALA A 247 17.64 -9.24 -0.31
CA ALA A 247 16.70 -8.24 0.21
C ALA A 247 15.84 -7.56 -0.88
N ASP A 248 16.42 -7.24 -2.04
CA ASP A 248 15.70 -6.65 -3.18
C ASP A 248 14.71 -7.62 -3.83
N GLN A 249 14.98 -8.92 -3.77
CA GLN A 249 14.09 -9.96 -4.30
C GLN A 249 12.92 -10.20 -3.34
N VAL A 250 13.17 -10.10 -2.02
CA VAL A 250 12.10 -10.19 -1.01
C VAL A 250 11.06 -9.10 -1.19
N ALA A 251 11.48 -7.83 -1.35
CA ALA A 251 10.55 -6.71 -1.56
C ALA A 251 9.66 -6.92 -2.81
N ARG A 252 10.24 -7.49 -3.87
CA ARG A 252 9.52 -7.83 -5.10
C ARG A 252 8.48 -8.92 -4.87
N ALA A 253 8.87 -10.00 -4.20
CA ALA A 253 8.00 -11.14 -3.94
C ALA A 253 6.89 -10.87 -2.92
N THR A 254 7.11 -9.97 -1.95
CA THR A 254 6.13 -9.67 -0.89
C THR A 254 5.18 -8.53 -1.24
N TYR A 255 5.48 -7.74 -2.28
CA TYR A 255 4.74 -6.51 -2.58
C TYR A 255 4.77 -5.46 -1.46
N LEU A 256 5.81 -5.52 -0.62
CA LEU A 256 6.08 -4.51 0.39
C LEU A 256 6.88 -3.34 -0.22
N GLY A 257 6.72 -2.16 0.38
CA GLY A 257 7.63 -1.04 0.12
C GLY A 257 9.07 -1.37 0.49
N GLN A 258 10.04 -0.70 -0.15
CA GLN A 258 11.46 -0.96 0.10
C GLN A 258 11.84 -0.73 1.57
N ARG A 259 11.44 0.39 2.16
CA ARG A 259 11.73 0.71 3.57
C ARG A 259 11.04 -0.24 4.56
N ASP A 260 9.81 -0.64 4.27
CA ASP A 260 9.08 -1.61 5.12
C ASP A 260 9.74 -2.99 5.05
N THR A 261 10.25 -3.37 3.87
CA THR A 261 11.05 -4.59 3.73
C THR A 261 12.34 -4.50 4.53
N GLU A 262 13.07 -3.38 4.44
CA GLU A 262 14.30 -3.15 5.21
C GLU A 262 14.04 -3.19 6.73
N ASP A 263 12.98 -2.55 7.21
CA ASP A 263 12.59 -2.59 8.63
C ASP A 263 12.19 -3.99 9.10
N ALA A 264 11.44 -4.72 8.28
CA ALA A 264 11.03 -6.08 8.60
C ALA A 264 12.25 -7.01 8.68
N LEU A 265 13.19 -6.89 7.74
CA LEU A 265 14.45 -7.63 7.75
C LEU A 265 15.29 -7.29 8.98
N ALA A 266 15.45 -6.01 9.30
CA ALA A 266 16.21 -5.58 10.47
C ALA A 266 15.58 -6.08 11.78
N THR A 267 14.25 -6.06 11.89
CA THR A 267 13.51 -6.62 13.03
C THR A 267 13.75 -8.13 13.17
N LEU A 268 13.81 -8.89 12.06
CA LEU A 268 14.13 -10.32 12.09
C LEU A 268 15.58 -10.57 12.53
N VAL A 269 16.53 -9.76 12.08
CA VAL A 269 17.95 -9.87 12.48
C VAL A 269 18.12 -9.56 13.97
N GLU A 270 17.54 -8.46 14.46
CA GLU A 270 17.61 -8.06 15.88
C GLU A 270 17.04 -9.12 16.81
N ARG A 271 16.00 -9.83 16.36
CA ARG A 271 15.38 -10.93 17.11
C ARG A 271 16.09 -12.28 16.91
N GLY A 272 17.23 -12.31 16.21
CA GLY A 272 18.00 -13.52 15.95
C GLY A 272 17.28 -14.54 15.06
N MET A 273 16.29 -14.11 14.30
CA MET A 273 15.47 -14.97 13.42
C MET A 273 16.00 -15.06 11.99
N LEU A 274 16.92 -14.16 11.61
CA LEU A 274 17.47 -14.08 10.26
C LEU A 274 18.96 -13.77 10.30
N VAL A 275 19.72 -14.40 9.40
CA VAL A 275 21.12 -14.11 9.14
C VAL A 275 21.35 -13.89 7.64
N SER A 276 22.38 -13.12 7.29
CA SER A 276 22.84 -12.99 5.91
C SER A 276 24.06 -13.87 5.69
N SER A 277 24.09 -14.60 4.58
CA SER A 277 25.29 -15.29 4.11
C SER A 277 26.34 -14.28 3.61
N ALA A 278 27.56 -14.76 3.38
CA ALA A 278 28.65 -13.98 2.79
C ALA A 278 28.28 -13.39 1.40
N ASP A 279 27.42 -14.09 0.65
CA ASP A 279 26.96 -13.68 -0.69
C ASP A 279 25.70 -12.81 -0.67
N GLY A 280 25.25 -12.40 0.52
CA GLY A 280 24.08 -11.54 0.73
C GLY A 280 22.73 -12.26 0.67
N GLN A 281 22.73 -13.60 0.72
CA GLN A 281 21.48 -14.38 0.77
C GLN A 281 20.91 -14.40 2.19
N LEU A 282 19.60 -14.26 2.28
CA LEU A 282 18.88 -14.26 3.54
C LEU A 282 18.54 -15.69 3.96
N ILE A 283 18.94 -16.07 5.17
CA ILE A 283 18.75 -17.42 5.70
C ILE A 283 18.05 -17.32 7.05
N LEU A 284 16.91 -18.01 7.20
CA LEU A 284 16.24 -18.11 8.49
C LEU A 284 17.06 -18.96 9.45
N THR A 285 17.23 -18.46 10.67
CA THR A 285 17.79 -19.26 11.77
C THR A 285 16.78 -20.31 12.23
N GLU A 286 17.18 -21.17 13.16
CA GLU A 286 16.24 -22.10 13.80
C GLU A 286 15.07 -21.36 14.46
N ALA A 287 15.34 -20.26 15.16
CA ALA A 287 14.30 -19.41 15.75
C ALA A 287 13.33 -18.84 14.70
N GLY A 288 13.84 -18.40 13.55
CA GLY A 288 13.01 -17.92 12.45
C GLY A 288 12.12 -19.01 11.85
N ARG A 289 12.68 -20.21 11.62
CA ARG A 289 11.90 -21.36 11.12
C ARG A 289 10.80 -21.77 12.10
N LEU A 290 11.12 -21.88 13.39
CA LEU A 290 10.14 -22.20 14.44
C LEU A 290 9.00 -21.18 14.48
N ARG A 291 9.31 -19.88 14.35
CA ARG A 291 8.28 -18.84 14.35
C ARG A 291 7.38 -18.92 13.12
N ARG A 292 7.95 -19.17 11.93
CA ARG A 292 7.17 -19.38 10.70
C ARG A 292 6.26 -20.59 10.80
N GLU A 293 6.75 -21.69 11.35
CA GLU A 293 5.97 -22.92 11.58
C GLU A 293 4.83 -22.70 12.59
N ALA A 294 5.07 -21.91 13.64
CA ALA A 294 4.02 -21.52 14.59
C ALA A 294 2.89 -20.72 13.89
N ILE A 295 3.23 -19.74 13.05
CA ILE A 295 2.23 -19.02 12.25
C ILE A 295 1.49 -19.95 11.30
N ARG A 296 2.21 -20.87 10.61
CA ARG A 296 1.59 -21.84 9.69
C ARG A 296 0.58 -22.72 10.43
N LYS A 297 0.95 -23.23 11.61
CA LYS A 297 0.06 -24.04 12.44
C LYS A 297 -1.17 -23.25 12.88
N ARG A 298 -1.00 -22.02 13.34
CA ARG A 298 -2.14 -21.15 13.69
C ARG A 298 -3.05 -20.90 12.50
N TRP A 299 -2.49 -20.70 11.31
CA TRP A 299 -3.27 -20.54 10.09
C TRP A 299 -4.06 -21.81 9.76
N GLU A 300 -3.46 -22.99 9.90
CA GLU A 300 -4.15 -24.28 9.68
C GLU A 300 -5.29 -24.50 10.68
N ASP A 301 -5.06 -24.22 11.96
CA ASP A 301 -6.07 -24.31 13.01
C ASP A 301 -7.21 -23.30 12.76
N PHE A 302 -6.86 -22.03 12.49
CA PHE A 302 -7.81 -20.98 12.14
C PHE A 302 -8.64 -21.36 10.91
N GLN A 303 -8.00 -21.81 9.84
CA GLN A 303 -8.69 -22.22 8.61
C GLN A 303 -9.63 -23.40 8.87
N LYS A 304 -9.22 -24.37 9.69
CA LYS A 304 -10.07 -25.50 10.07
C LYS A 304 -11.32 -25.02 10.82
N ASP A 305 -11.17 -24.07 11.74
CA ASP A 305 -12.28 -23.52 12.51
C ASP A 305 -13.23 -22.71 11.61
N GLN A 306 -12.71 -21.85 10.75
CA GLN A 306 -13.50 -21.05 9.80
C GLN A 306 -14.28 -21.93 8.81
N LEU A 307 -13.73 -23.08 8.44
CA LEU A 307 -14.33 -24.01 7.49
C LEU A 307 -15.12 -25.14 8.16
N ALA A 308 -15.28 -25.13 9.49
CA ALA A 308 -15.88 -26.24 10.24
C ALA A 308 -17.36 -26.46 9.91
N SER A 309 -18.09 -25.38 9.58
CA SER A 309 -19.51 -25.42 9.21
C SER A 309 -19.75 -25.68 7.72
N ILE A 310 -18.70 -25.76 6.90
CA ILE A 310 -18.79 -25.89 5.44
C ILE A 310 -18.52 -27.35 5.03
N SER A 311 -19.39 -27.91 4.20
CA SER A 311 -19.28 -29.30 3.76
C SER A 311 -18.01 -29.55 2.92
N GLU A 312 -17.44 -30.75 3.01
CA GLU A 312 -16.27 -31.13 2.20
C GLU A 312 -16.55 -31.10 0.69
N GLY A 313 -17.81 -31.29 0.29
CA GLY A 313 -18.23 -31.13 -1.10
C GLY A 313 -18.05 -29.69 -1.58
N ASP A 314 -18.57 -28.74 -0.81
CA ASP A 314 -18.53 -27.32 -1.13
C ASP A 314 -17.11 -26.76 -1.07
N ARG A 315 -16.32 -27.14 -0.06
CA ARG A 315 -14.90 -26.75 0.05
C ARG A 315 -14.12 -27.14 -1.20
N ARG A 316 -14.27 -28.38 -1.66
CA ARG A 316 -13.61 -28.86 -2.89
C ARG A 316 -14.12 -28.16 -4.14
N ALA A 317 -15.41 -27.85 -4.22
CA ALA A 317 -15.98 -27.11 -5.34
C ALA A 317 -15.41 -25.68 -5.42
N THR A 318 -15.39 -24.97 -4.30
CA THR A 318 -14.81 -23.62 -4.19
C THR A 318 -13.34 -23.60 -4.59
N LEU A 319 -12.52 -24.51 -4.05
CA LEU A 319 -11.10 -24.61 -4.40
C LEU A 319 -10.90 -24.82 -5.91
N ARG A 320 -11.65 -25.73 -6.53
CA ARG A 320 -11.57 -25.95 -7.99
C ARG A 320 -11.92 -24.70 -8.78
N THR A 321 -12.94 -23.96 -8.37
CA THR A 321 -13.34 -22.70 -9.02
C THR A 321 -12.24 -21.65 -8.91
N LEU A 322 -11.72 -21.44 -7.70
CA LEU A 322 -10.65 -20.47 -7.45
C LEU A 322 -9.36 -20.82 -8.22
N SER A 323 -8.95 -22.09 -8.23
CA SER A 323 -7.77 -22.54 -8.99
C SER A 323 -7.90 -22.24 -10.48
N LYS A 324 -9.05 -22.53 -11.09
CA LYS A 324 -9.30 -22.21 -12.50
C LYS A 324 -9.24 -20.71 -12.78
N LEU A 325 -9.82 -19.89 -11.91
CA LEU A 325 -9.75 -18.43 -12.05
C LEU A 325 -8.31 -17.92 -11.95
N ILE A 326 -7.51 -18.46 -11.04
CA ILE A 326 -6.09 -18.09 -10.90
C ILE A 326 -5.30 -18.50 -12.15
N GLU A 327 -5.46 -19.73 -12.62
CA GLU A 327 -4.77 -20.23 -13.82
C GLU A 327 -5.09 -19.39 -15.07
N GLN A 328 -6.34 -18.95 -15.23
CA GLN A 328 -6.76 -18.14 -16.37
C GLN A 328 -6.19 -16.71 -16.37
N ASN A 329 -5.80 -16.18 -15.21
CA ASN A 329 -5.45 -14.76 -15.05
C ASN A 329 -3.98 -14.52 -14.64
N ARG A 330 -3.20 -15.57 -14.35
CA ARG A 330 -1.75 -15.43 -14.25
C ARG A 330 -1.18 -15.11 -15.63
N MET A 331 -0.54 -13.95 -15.76
CA MET A 331 0.22 -13.60 -16.96
C MET A 331 1.26 -14.69 -17.24
N PRO A 332 1.48 -15.10 -18.50
CA PRO A 332 2.55 -16.03 -18.83
C PRO A 332 3.89 -15.43 -18.37
N GLU A 333 4.69 -16.22 -17.65
CA GLU A 333 6.06 -15.86 -17.29
C GLU A 333 6.81 -15.45 -18.57
N ARG A 334 7.27 -14.19 -18.62
CA ARG A 334 8.10 -13.66 -19.70
C ARG A 334 9.57 -13.69 -19.32
#